data_AF-A0A321M258-F1
#
_entry.id   AF-A0A321M258-F1
#
_cell.length_a   1.000
_cell.length_b   1.000
_cell.length_c   1.000
_cell.angle_alpha   90.00
_cell.angle_beta   90.00
_cell.angle_gamma   90.00
#
_symmetry.space_group_name_H-M   'P 1'
#
loop_
_entity.id
_entity.type
_entity.pdbx_description
1 polymer ?
#
loop_
_entity_poly.entity_id
_entity_poly.type
_entity_poly.pdbx_seq_one_letter_code
_entity_poly.pdbx_strand_id
1 'polypeptide(L)'
;MDAIDYKILLENIFQKAGQLLQVRDSTEVEIAKLNQLFCATLNMVPHDQRLFFKSRMVEIGAMKDCGLNEGIRNVLLAADGWMTCTMVRDMLVKIGFDFSSYDSNPLPSICTALRRWKPEEVEAGKVNGVNAYRWKRRIASVKRGAESADVLELVTAKLSS
;
A
#
# COMPACT_ATOMS: atom_id res chain seq x y z
N MET A 1 -22.40 22.72 33.97
CA MET A 1 -21.38 22.09 33.12
C MET A 1 -21.98 20.78 32.69
N ASP A 2 -22.49 20.73 31.46
CA ASP A 2 -23.15 19.53 30.94
C ASP A 2 -22.15 18.38 30.92
N ALA A 3 -22.59 17.21 31.39
CA ALA A 3 -21.77 16.01 31.40
C ALA A 3 -21.36 15.73 29.94
N ILE A 4 -20.05 15.77 29.67
CA ILE A 4 -19.51 15.46 28.35
C ILE A 4 -19.95 14.04 28.02
N ASP A 5 -20.77 13.90 26.99
CA ASP A 5 -21.12 12.60 26.44
C ASP A 5 -19.90 12.07 25.67
N TYR A 6 -19.05 11.35 26.41
CA TYR A 6 -17.84 10.75 25.86
C TYR A 6 -18.13 9.76 24.73
N LYS A 7 -19.34 9.21 24.64
CA LYS A 7 -19.73 8.34 23.52
C LYS A 7 -19.84 9.16 22.24
N ILE A 8 -20.53 10.29 22.29
CA ILE A 8 -20.65 11.22 21.15
C ILE A 8 -19.26 11.75 20.74
N LEU A 9 -18.41 12.08 21.72
CA LEU A 9 -17.04 12.52 21.42
C LEU A 9 -16.22 11.43 20.71
N LEU A 10 -16.29 10.19 21.16
CA LEU A 10 -15.59 9.06 20.53
C LEU A 10 -16.11 8.79 19.11
N GLU A 11 -17.42 8.85 18.88
CA GLU A 11 -18.01 8.71 17.54
C GLU A 11 -17.48 9.80 16.59
N ASN A 12 -17.40 11.04 17.04
CA ASN A 12 -16.84 12.15 16.26
C ASN A 12 -15.34 11.95 15.95
N ILE A 13 -14.56 11.44 16.91
CA ILE A 13 -13.14 11.11 16.70
C ILE A 13 -13.00 10.02 15.63
N PHE A 14 -13.81 8.95 15.70
CA PHE A 14 -13.76 7.87 14.71
C PHE A 14 -14.12 8.36 13.31
N GLN A 15 -15.15 9.18 13.18
CA GLN A 15 -15.51 9.78 11.89
C GLN A 15 -14.38 10.64 11.35
N LYS A 16 -13.78 11.51 12.17
CA LYS A 16 -12.69 12.38 11.73
C LYS A 16 -11.45 11.58 11.35
N ALA A 17 -11.10 10.54 12.12
CA ALA A 17 -9.99 9.65 11.80
C ALA A 17 -10.21 8.94 10.46
N GLY A 18 -11.42 8.42 10.22
CA GLY A 18 -11.79 7.80 8.95
C GLY A 18 -11.64 8.76 7.75
N GLN A 19 -12.14 9.99 7.88
CA GLN A 19 -11.98 11.02 6.85
C GLN A 19 -10.51 11.34 6.58
N LEU A 20 -9.70 11.52 7.63
CA LEU A 20 -8.28 11.82 7.49
C LEU A 20 -7.51 10.67 6.84
N LEU A 21 -7.85 9.42 7.16
CA LEU A 21 -7.27 8.25 6.50
C LEU A 21 -7.64 8.20 5.03
N GLN A 22 -8.89 8.48 4.67
CA GLN A 22 -9.32 8.54 3.27
C GLN A 22 -8.61 9.66 2.49
N VAL A 23 -8.49 10.85 3.10
CA VAL A 23 -7.73 11.97 2.50
C VAL A 23 -6.29 11.55 2.29
N ARG A 24 -5.62 11.02 3.32
CA ARG A 24 -4.25 10.51 3.20
C ARG A 24 -4.12 9.52 2.05
N ASP A 25 -5.00 8.52 1.97
CA ASP A 25 -4.92 7.48 0.94
C ASP A 25 -5.12 8.09 -0.47
N SER A 26 -6.02 9.07 -0.62
CA SER A 26 -6.19 9.79 -1.89
C SER A 26 -4.98 10.68 -2.24
N THR A 27 -4.41 11.38 -1.27
CA THR A 27 -3.22 12.21 -1.44
C THR A 27 -2.01 11.36 -1.83
N GLU A 28 -1.84 10.18 -1.22
CA GLU A 28 -0.78 9.25 -1.58
C GLU A 28 -0.91 8.78 -3.04
N VAL A 29 -2.12 8.53 -3.53
CA VAL A 29 -2.37 8.20 -4.95
C VAL A 29 -2.00 9.38 -5.86
N GLU A 30 -2.33 10.61 -5.49
CA GLU A 30 -1.98 11.81 -6.25
C GLU A 30 -0.47 12.06 -6.28
N ILE A 31 0.21 11.90 -5.15
CA ILE A 31 1.67 11.97 -5.05
C ILE A 31 2.31 10.91 -5.96
N ALA A 32 1.80 9.69 -5.97
CA ALA A 32 2.31 8.64 -6.86
C ALA A 32 2.16 9.00 -8.35
N LYS A 33 1.02 9.57 -8.75
CA LYS A 33 0.80 10.04 -10.13
C LYS A 33 1.77 11.16 -10.51
N LEU A 34 1.98 12.13 -9.61
CA LEU A 34 2.93 13.22 -9.84
C LEU A 34 4.36 12.71 -9.94
N ASN A 35 4.76 11.77 -9.10
CA ASN A 35 6.08 11.14 -9.17
C ASN A 35 6.26 10.37 -10.50
N GLN A 36 5.23 9.67 -10.97
CA GLN A 36 5.27 9.00 -12.27
C GLN A 36 5.43 10.00 -13.42
N LEU A 37 4.64 11.09 -13.41
CA LEU A 37 4.72 12.15 -14.40
C LEU A 37 6.09 12.82 -14.38
N PHE A 38 6.63 13.11 -13.20
CA PHE A 38 7.95 13.69 -13.03
C PHE A 38 9.02 12.79 -13.65
N CYS A 39 9.04 11.50 -13.33
CA CYS A 39 9.99 10.55 -13.89
C CYS A 39 9.89 10.46 -15.42
N ALA A 40 8.67 10.38 -15.96
CA ALA A 40 8.45 10.34 -17.41
C ALA A 40 8.95 11.62 -18.09
N THR A 41 8.68 12.78 -17.50
CA THR A 41 9.08 14.09 -18.03
C THR A 41 10.59 14.28 -17.92
N LEU A 42 11.20 13.85 -16.81
CA LEU A 42 12.64 13.95 -16.59
C LEU A 42 13.44 13.18 -17.66
N ASN A 43 12.89 12.09 -18.18
CA ASN A 43 13.50 11.32 -19.27
C ASN A 43 13.50 12.05 -20.62
N MET A 44 12.67 13.08 -20.79
CA MET A 44 12.65 13.94 -21.97
C MET A 44 13.64 15.12 -21.85
N VAL A 45 14.20 15.33 -20.66
CA VAL A 45 15.20 16.38 -20.40
C VAL A 45 16.61 15.84 -20.75
N PRO A 46 17.52 16.67 -21.29
CA PRO A 46 18.93 16.32 -21.46
C PRO A 46 19.60 15.86 -20.16
N HIS A 47 20.49 14.87 -20.24
CA HIS A 47 21.03 14.14 -19.08
C HIS A 47 21.76 15.04 -18.07
N ASP A 48 22.50 16.04 -18.57
CA ASP A 48 23.24 17.04 -17.80
C ASP A 48 22.33 17.91 -16.91
N GLN A 49 21.07 18.08 -17.30
CA GLN A 49 20.08 18.87 -16.56
C GLN A 49 19.23 18.04 -15.59
N ARG A 50 19.21 16.70 -15.72
CA ARG A 50 18.36 15.82 -14.89
C ARG A 50 18.72 15.86 -13.41
N LEU A 51 20.01 15.98 -13.09
CA LEU A 51 20.51 16.03 -11.71
C LEU A 51 19.94 17.21 -10.93
N PHE A 52 19.84 18.38 -11.55
CA PHE A 52 19.25 19.58 -10.94
C PHE A 52 17.79 19.34 -10.50
N PHE A 53 16.97 18.77 -11.39
CA PHE A 53 15.57 18.50 -11.08
C PHE A 53 15.38 17.37 -10.07
N LYS A 54 16.25 16.35 -10.08
CA LYS A 54 16.25 15.30 -9.05
C LYS A 54 16.54 15.89 -7.67
N SER A 55 17.55 16.74 -7.52
CA SER A 55 17.89 17.38 -6.25
C SER A 55 16.73 18.22 -5.69
N ARG A 56 16.00 18.94 -6.57
CA ARG A 56 14.81 19.71 -6.17
C ARG A 56 13.67 18.83 -5.63
N MET A 57 13.47 17.64 -6.20
CA MET A 57 12.45 16.69 -5.70
C MET A 57 12.82 16.06 -4.37
N VAL A 58 14.13 15.86 -4.10
CA VAL A 58 14.64 15.43 -2.79
C VAL A 58 14.40 16.51 -1.73
N GLU A 59 14.66 17.79 -2.05
CA GLU A 59 14.44 18.93 -1.15
C GLU A 59 12.98 19.07 -0.71
N ILE A 60 12.02 18.77 -1.59
CA ILE A 60 10.57 18.86 -1.29
C ILE A 60 10.11 17.69 -0.40
N GLY A 61 10.98 16.71 -0.10
CA GLY A 61 10.64 15.52 0.67
C GLY A 61 9.71 14.55 -0.08
N ALA A 62 9.47 14.80 -1.37
CA ALA A 62 8.60 14.01 -2.24
C ALA A 62 9.31 12.77 -2.81
N MET A 63 10.64 12.75 -2.80
CA MET A 63 11.42 11.52 -2.97
C MET A 63 11.53 10.79 -1.64
N LYS A 64 10.61 9.84 -1.39
CA LYS A 64 11.11 8.51 -1.02
C LYS A 64 11.70 7.95 -2.29
N ASP A 65 12.94 7.47 -2.25
CA ASP A 65 13.65 6.95 -3.42
C ASP A 65 12.68 6.26 -4.37
N CYS A 66 12.67 6.64 -5.65
CA CYS A 66 12.03 5.88 -6.72
C CYS A 66 12.82 4.57 -6.97
N GLY A 67 13.23 3.91 -5.89
CA GLY A 67 14.09 2.75 -5.87
C GLY A 67 13.29 1.48 -6.10
N LEU A 68 14.03 0.43 -6.39
CA LEU A 68 13.47 -0.88 -6.71
C LEU A 68 12.46 -1.37 -5.65
N ASN A 69 12.73 -1.13 -4.36
CA ASN A 69 11.86 -1.58 -3.28
C ASN A 69 10.49 -0.88 -3.29
N GLU A 70 10.44 0.41 -3.57
CA GLU A 70 9.17 1.15 -3.58
C GLU A 70 8.34 0.80 -4.82
N GLY A 71 9.00 0.63 -5.97
CA GLY A 71 8.36 0.08 -7.16
C GLY A 71 7.78 -1.31 -6.92
N ILE A 72 8.55 -2.20 -6.27
CA ILE A 72 8.08 -3.55 -5.90
C ILE A 72 6.89 -3.47 -4.94
N ARG A 73 6.94 -2.63 -3.91
CA ARG A 73 5.84 -2.40 -2.96
C ARG A 73 4.56 -2.00 -3.68
N ASN A 74 4.64 -1.01 -4.57
CA ASN A 74 3.48 -0.51 -5.33
C ASN A 74 2.88 -1.59 -6.26
N VAL A 75 3.73 -2.38 -6.93
CA VAL A 75 3.27 -3.50 -7.76
C VAL A 75 2.56 -4.57 -6.91
N LEU A 76 3.11 -4.92 -5.75
CA LEU A 76 2.48 -5.91 -4.86
C LEU A 76 1.18 -5.41 -4.22
N LEU A 77 1.08 -4.12 -3.91
CA LEU A 77 -0.14 -3.49 -3.40
C LEU A 77 -1.26 -3.46 -4.44
N ALA A 78 -0.92 -3.15 -5.69
CA ALA A 78 -1.85 -3.09 -6.80
C ALA A 78 -2.29 -4.47 -7.32
N ALA A 79 -1.48 -5.51 -7.09
CA ALA A 79 -1.80 -6.87 -7.51
C ALA A 79 -2.91 -7.50 -6.66
N ASP A 80 -3.87 -8.15 -7.30
CA ASP A 80 -4.91 -8.94 -6.63
C ASP A 80 -4.54 -10.43 -6.58
N GLY A 81 -3.36 -10.73 -6.04
CA GLY A 81 -2.89 -12.12 -5.96
C GLY A 81 -1.39 -12.28 -5.76
N TRP A 82 -0.94 -13.54 -5.88
CA TRP A 82 0.46 -13.92 -5.80
C TRP A 82 1.24 -13.45 -7.03
N MET A 83 2.39 -12.83 -6.80
CA MET A 83 3.28 -12.30 -7.84
C MET A 83 4.65 -12.98 -7.76
N THR A 84 5.11 -13.56 -8.86
CA THR A 84 6.49 -14.06 -8.98
C THR A 84 7.47 -12.92 -9.26
N CYS A 85 8.78 -13.11 -9.07
CA CYS A 85 9.77 -12.07 -9.41
C CYS A 85 9.65 -11.60 -10.87
N THR A 86 9.34 -12.51 -11.79
CA THR A 86 9.18 -12.20 -13.22
C THR A 86 7.92 -11.36 -13.46
N MET A 87 6.81 -11.71 -12.84
CA MET A 87 5.57 -10.90 -12.89
C MET A 87 5.79 -9.50 -12.31
N VAL A 88 6.55 -9.39 -11.22
CA VAL A 88 6.90 -8.08 -10.63
C VAL A 88 7.76 -7.26 -11.60
N ARG A 89 8.78 -7.87 -12.21
CA ARG A 89 9.59 -7.22 -13.26
C ARG A 89 8.69 -6.73 -14.41
N ASP A 90 7.84 -7.60 -14.94
CA ASP A 90 7.03 -7.29 -16.11
C ASP A 90 6.04 -6.15 -15.80
N MET A 91 5.48 -6.12 -14.59
CA MET A 91 4.65 -5.00 -14.16
C MET A 91 5.46 -3.73 -13.93
N LEU A 92 6.68 -3.81 -13.38
CA LEU A 92 7.59 -2.66 -13.28
C LEU A 92 7.89 -2.06 -14.67
N VAL A 93 8.20 -2.90 -15.66
CA VAL A 93 8.39 -2.45 -17.04
C VAL A 93 7.10 -1.84 -17.60
N LYS A 94 5.96 -2.49 -17.39
CA LYS A 94 4.65 -2.02 -17.87
C LYS A 94 4.25 -0.66 -17.31
N ILE A 95 4.63 -0.34 -16.07
CA ILE A 95 4.38 0.96 -15.45
C ILE A 95 5.48 2.00 -15.76
N GLY A 96 6.46 1.65 -16.59
CA GLY A 96 7.50 2.56 -17.06
C GLY A 96 8.71 2.69 -16.13
N PHE A 97 8.95 1.71 -15.24
CA PHE A 97 10.19 1.68 -14.46
C PHE A 97 11.38 1.46 -15.39
N ASP A 98 12.34 2.38 -15.34
CA ASP A 98 13.53 2.32 -16.18
C ASP A 98 14.62 1.47 -15.53
N PHE A 99 15.01 0.39 -16.21
CA PHE A 99 16.11 -0.48 -15.81
C PHE A 99 17.43 -0.12 -16.52
N SER A 100 17.51 0.98 -17.28
CA SER A 100 18.71 1.39 -18.02
C SER A 100 19.95 1.62 -17.14
N SER A 101 19.74 1.91 -15.85
CA SER A 101 20.80 2.07 -14.85
C SER A 101 21.32 0.75 -14.25
N TYR A 102 20.73 -0.39 -14.64
CA TYR A 102 21.20 -1.71 -14.22
C TYR A 102 22.12 -2.28 -15.30
N ASP A 103 23.40 -2.44 -14.98
CA ASP A 103 24.41 -3.02 -15.87
C ASP A 103 24.14 -4.50 -16.27
N SER A 104 23.10 -5.12 -15.70
CA SER A 104 22.77 -6.53 -15.85
C SER A 104 21.27 -6.78 -15.73
N ASN A 105 20.83 -8.02 -16.03
CA ASN A 105 19.44 -8.44 -15.85
C ASN A 105 18.91 -7.98 -14.47
N PRO A 106 17.81 -7.21 -14.38
CA PRO A 106 17.31 -6.66 -13.12
C PRO A 106 16.63 -7.72 -12.22
N LEU A 107 16.37 -8.92 -12.75
CA LEU A 107 15.64 -9.98 -12.06
C LEU A 107 16.28 -10.46 -10.74
N PRO A 108 17.61 -10.67 -10.65
CA PRO A 108 18.27 -11.04 -9.38
C PRO A 108 18.12 -9.95 -8.32
N SER A 109 18.18 -8.68 -8.70
CA SER A 109 17.96 -7.54 -7.79
C SER A 109 16.54 -7.54 -7.26
N ILE A 110 15.54 -7.79 -8.12
CA ILE A 110 14.13 -7.91 -7.73
C ILE A 110 13.92 -9.08 -6.78
N CYS A 111 14.44 -10.26 -7.10
CA CYS A 111 14.30 -11.42 -6.22
C CYS A 111 15.02 -11.23 -4.87
N THR A 112 16.18 -10.56 -4.87
CA THR A 112 16.92 -10.25 -3.65
C THR A 112 16.16 -9.25 -2.79
N ALA A 113 15.60 -8.21 -3.42
CA ALA A 113 14.72 -7.25 -2.76
C ALA A 113 13.52 -7.97 -2.12
N LEU A 114 12.77 -8.77 -2.89
CA LEU A 114 11.61 -9.53 -2.42
C LEU A 114 11.90 -10.46 -1.23
N ARG A 115 13.07 -11.11 -1.20
CA ARG A 115 13.49 -11.96 -0.06
C ARG A 115 13.80 -11.20 1.22
N ARG A 116 14.17 -9.92 1.12
CA ARG A 116 14.52 -9.06 2.27
C ARG A 116 13.30 -8.43 2.94
N TRP A 117 12.10 -8.56 2.35
CA TRP A 117 10.88 -8.05 2.94
C TRP A 117 10.50 -8.83 4.19
N LYS A 118 10.00 -8.10 5.19
CA LYS A 118 9.67 -8.71 6.46
C LYS A 118 8.37 -9.54 6.35
N PRO A 119 8.29 -10.71 6.98
CA PRO A 119 7.11 -11.56 6.94
C PRO A 119 5.84 -10.88 7.47
N GLU A 120 5.96 -9.83 8.29
CA GLU A 120 4.81 -9.09 8.83
C GLU A 120 4.09 -8.25 7.75
N GLU A 121 4.78 -7.87 6.67
CA GLU A 121 4.24 -7.04 5.59
C GLU A 121 3.90 -7.84 4.32
N VAL A 122 4.71 -8.85 4.00
CA VAL A 122 4.61 -9.63 2.76
C VAL A 122 4.51 -11.13 3.06
N GLU A 123 3.53 -11.79 2.45
CA GLU A 123 3.46 -13.26 2.43
C GLU A 123 4.38 -13.80 1.33
N ALA A 124 5.20 -14.79 1.67
CA ALA A 124 6.01 -15.55 0.73
C ALA A 124 5.47 -16.97 0.60
N GLY A 125 5.37 -17.47 -0.63
CA GLY A 125 4.85 -18.79 -0.94
C GLY A 125 5.43 -19.34 -2.24
N LYS A 126 4.85 -20.44 -2.74
CA LYS A 126 5.20 -21.01 -4.04
C LYS A 126 3.96 -21.14 -4.90
N VAL A 127 4.05 -20.69 -6.15
CA VAL A 127 3.05 -20.89 -7.19
C VAL A 127 3.73 -21.68 -8.31
N ASN A 128 3.21 -22.86 -8.63
CA ASN A 128 3.78 -23.76 -9.65
C ASN A 128 5.28 -24.06 -9.42
N GLY A 129 5.69 -24.24 -8.15
CA GLY A 129 7.08 -24.51 -7.78
C GLY A 129 8.01 -23.29 -7.75
N VAL A 130 7.54 -22.11 -8.19
CA VAL A 130 8.32 -20.86 -8.22
C VAL A 130 7.96 -19.98 -7.02
N ASN A 131 8.96 -19.32 -6.42
CA ASN A 131 8.73 -18.39 -5.33
C ASN A 131 7.81 -17.23 -5.77
N ALA A 132 6.78 -16.98 -4.98
CA ALA A 132 5.81 -15.92 -5.20
C ALA A 132 5.55 -15.14 -3.91
N TYR A 133 5.14 -13.89 -4.08
CA TYR A 133 4.98 -12.92 -2.99
C TYR A 133 3.63 -12.22 -3.13
N ARG A 134 2.97 -11.93 -2.01
CA ARG A 134 1.73 -11.14 -1.96
C ARG A 134 1.79 -10.17 -0.79
N TRP A 135 1.28 -8.95 -0.99
CA TRP A 135 1.13 -8.02 0.12
C TRP A 135 0.10 -8.53 1.14
N LYS A 136 0.40 -8.46 2.44
CA LYS A 136 -0.59 -8.74 3.48
C LYS A 136 -1.63 -7.63 3.49
N ARG A 137 -2.81 -7.89 2.94
CA ARG A 137 -3.95 -7.01 3.18
C ARG A 137 -4.32 -7.15 4.65
N ARG A 138 -4.29 -6.04 5.40
CA ARG A 138 -5.01 -5.99 6.67
C ARG A 138 -6.47 -6.26 6.35
N ILE A 139 -6.91 -7.48 6.62
CA ILE A 139 -8.34 -7.74 6.74
C ILE A 139 -8.74 -6.93 7.95
N ALA A 140 -9.37 -5.77 7.73
CA ALA A 140 -10.21 -5.17 8.74
C ALA A 140 -11.25 -6.25 9.04
N SER A 141 -11.06 -6.96 10.15
CA SER A 141 -12.00 -7.94 10.64
C SER A 141 -13.26 -7.22 11.07
N VAL A 142 -14.11 -6.86 10.09
CA VAL A 142 -15.54 -6.75 10.31
C VAL A 142 -15.98 -8.19 10.59
N LYS A 143 -15.92 -8.58 11.88
CA LYS A 143 -16.71 -9.70 12.36
C LYS A 143 -18.16 -9.34 12.08
N ARG A 144 -18.69 -10.02 11.06
CA ARG A 144 -20.11 -10.14 10.77
C ARG A 144 -20.87 -10.36 12.08
N GLY A 145 -21.86 -9.52 12.33
CA GLY A 145 -22.92 -9.79 13.28
C GLY A 145 -23.62 -11.08 12.86
N ALA A 146 -23.38 -12.13 13.62
CA ALA A 146 -24.11 -13.38 13.59
C ALA A 146 -24.17 -13.90 15.04
N GLU A 147 -24.63 -13.06 15.96
CA GLU A 147 -24.93 -13.45 17.34
C GLU A 147 -25.86 -12.41 18.00
N SER A 148 -27.01 -12.16 17.38
CA SER A 148 -28.06 -11.29 17.97
C SER A 148 -29.47 -11.87 17.88
N ALA A 149 -29.60 -13.14 17.49
CA ALA A 149 -30.88 -13.86 17.56
C ALA A 149 -31.12 -14.52 18.93
N ASP A 150 -30.07 -14.82 19.71
CA ASP A 150 -30.20 -15.54 20.99
C ASP A 150 -30.45 -14.66 22.22
N VAL A 151 -30.35 -13.33 22.10
CA VAL A 151 -30.55 -12.42 23.24
C VAL A 151 -32.02 -12.00 23.40
N LEU A 152 -32.85 -12.14 22.36
CA LEU A 152 -34.27 -11.74 22.45
C LEU A 152 -35.14 -12.76 23.21
N GLU A 153 -34.84 -14.06 23.14
CA GLU A 153 -35.60 -15.08 23.89
C GLU A 153 -35.32 -15.06 25.40
N LEU A 154 -34.12 -14.64 25.81
CA LEU A 154 -33.76 -14.60 27.23
C LEU A 154 -34.38 -13.40 27.98
N VAL A 155 -34.70 -12.32 27.25
CA VAL A 155 -35.29 -11.09 27.83
C VAL A 155 -36.82 -11.19 27.92
N THR A 156 -37.48 -11.94 27.03
CA THR A 156 -38.94 -12.16 27.12
C THR A 156 -39.34 -13.18 28.18
N ALA A 157 -38.44 -14.08 28.60
CA ALA A 157 -38.76 -15.10 29.61
C ALA A 157 -38.67 -14.61 31.07
N LYS A 158 -38.17 -13.39 31.32
CA LYS A 158 -37.93 -12.87 32.68
C LYS A 158 -38.84 -11.72 33.12
N LEU A 159 -39.87 -11.42 32.33
CA LEU A 159 -40.88 -10.38 32.62
C LEU A 159 -42.31 -10.94 32.76
N SER A 160 -42.47 -12.25 33.00
CA SER A 160 -43.79 -12.86 33.28
C SER A 160 -43.77 -13.90 34.40
N SER A 161 -42.85 -13.78 35.36
CA SER A 161 -42.93 -14.53 36.62
C SER A 161 -42.70 -13.65 37.83
#